data_AF-A0A9E5MY42-F1
#
_entry.id   AF-A0A9E5MY42-F1
#
_cell.length_a   1.000
_cell.length_b   1.000
_cell.length_c   1.000
_cell.angle_alpha   90.00
_cell.angle_beta   90.00
_cell.angle_gamma   90.00
#
_symmetry.space_group_name_H-M   'P 1'
#
loop_
_entity.id
_entity.type
_entity.pdbx_description
1 polymer ?
#
loop_
_entity_poly.entity_id
_entity_poly.type
_entity_poly.pdbx_seq_one_letter_code
_entity_poly.pdbx_strand_id
1 'polypeptide(L)' 'MQYISTRGSAPALDFEGVTLAGLASDGGLYLPREWPRFSEEEITDMA' A
#
# COMPACT_ATOMS: atom_id res chain seq x y z
N MET A 1 -8.24 -0.04 -1.80
CA MET A 1 -6.86 -0.55 -2.00
C MET A 1 -6.47 -1.35 -0.76
N GLN A 2 -5.83 -2.50 -0.91
CA GLN A 2 -5.34 -3.30 0.22
C GLN A 2 -3.83 -3.13 0.38
N TYR A 3 -3.36 -3.20 1.61
CA TYR A 3 -1.96 -3.18 1.99
C TYR A 3 -1.58 -4.47 2.70
N ILE A 4 -0.42 -5.02 2.38
CA ILE A 4 0.12 -6.28 2.91
C ILE A 4 1.46 -6.04 3.60
N SER A 5 1.77 -6.85 4.61
CA SER A 5 3.10 -6.80 5.24
C SER A 5 4.16 -7.39 4.34
N THR A 6 5.35 -6.78 4.33
CA THR A 6 6.56 -7.34 3.70
C THR A 6 7.00 -8.69 4.28
N ARG A 7 6.51 -9.07 5.47
CA ARG A 7 6.76 -10.38 6.10
C ARG A 7 5.59 -11.36 5.93
N GLY A 8 4.51 -10.93 5.28
CA GLY A 8 3.41 -11.78 4.80
C GLY A 8 2.52 -12.41 5.89
N SER A 9 2.76 -12.12 7.16
CA SER A 9 2.06 -12.78 8.28
C SER A 9 1.06 -11.85 8.99
N ALA A 10 1.18 -10.53 8.79
CA ALA A 10 0.18 -9.57 9.27
C ALA A 10 -1.09 -9.57 8.39
N PRO A 11 -2.27 -9.28 8.97
CA PRO A 11 -3.50 -9.10 8.21
C PRO A 11 -3.36 -7.99 7.16
N ALA A 12 -4.05 -8.16 6.03
CA ALA A 12 -4.19 -7.08 5.05
C ALA A 12 -5.11 -6.00 5.60
N LEU A 13 -4.71 -4.74 5.46
CA LEU A 13 -5.46 -3.57 5.92
C LEU A 13 -5.74 -2.61 4.75
N ASP A 14 -6.67 -1.68 4.94
CA ASP A 14 -6.86 -0.54 4.04
C ASP A 14 -5.94 0.63 4.42
N PHE A 15 -6.06 1.74 3.68
CA PHE A 15 -5.19 2.91 3.86
C PHE A 15 -5.30 3.53 5.25
N GLU A 16 -6.52 3.68 5.77
CA GLU A 16 -6.74 4.22 7.13
C GLU A 16 -6.12 3.29 8.18
N GLY A 17 -6.36 1.97 8.05
CA GLY A 17 -5.82 0.97 8.96
C GLY A 17 -4.29 0.98 9.01
N VAL A 18 -3.59 1.03 7.87
CA VAL A 18 -2.12 1.08 7.87
C VAL A 18 -1.57 2.41 8.36
N THR A 19 -2.28 3.51 8.11
CA THR A 19 -1.87 4.84 8.60
C THR A 19 -1.92 4.92 10.12
N LEU A 20 -2.94 4.34 10.73
CA LEU A 20 -3.09 4.29 12.18
C LEU A 20 -2.17 3.24 12.84
N ALA A 21 -1.91 2.12 12.16
CA ALA A 21 -1.02 1.07 12.67
C ALA A 21 0.46 1.48 12.63
N GLY A 22 0.88 2.20 11.58
CA GLY A 22 2.29 2.54 11.32
C GLY A 22 3.12 1.34 10.88
N LEU A 23 3.41 0.42 11.79
CA LEU A 23 4.15 -0.83 11.53
C LEU A 23 3.20 -2.03 11.45
N ALA A 24 3.50 -3.01 10.58
CA ALA A 24 2.75 -4.26 10.57
C ALA A 24 2.97 -5.05 11.86
N SER A 25 1.97 -5.82 12.30
CA SER A 25 2.00 -6.56 13.56
C SER A 25 3.06 -7.68 13.61
N ASP A 26 3.58 -8.11 12.46
CA ASP A 26 4.69 -9.06 12.33
C ASP A 26 6.07 -8.38 12.28
N GLY A 27 6.12 -7.07 12.52
CA GLY A 27 7.33 -6.25 12.45
C GLY A 27 7.79 -5.92 11.03
N GLY A 28 6.96 -6.20 10.01
CA GLY A 28 7.17 -5.77 8.63
C GLY A 28 6.63 -4.36 8.35
N LEU A 29 6.77 -3.93 7.11
CA LEU A 29 6.21 -2.67 6.60
C LEU A 29 4.98 -2.98 5.74
N TYR A 30 3.97 -2.12 5.78
CA TYR A 30 2.82 -2.22 4.88
C TYR A 30 3.13 -1.63 3.49
N LEU A 31 2.84 -2.38 2.44
CA LEU A 31 2.92 -1.95 1.04
C LEU A 31 1.60 -2.23 0.33
N PRO A 32 1.20 -1.45 -0.69
CA PRO A 32 0.00 -1.76 -1.44
C PRO A 32 0.16 -3.12 -2.13
N ARG A 33 -0.91 -3.91 -2.12
CA ARG A 33 -0.93 -5.22 -2.77
C ARG A 33 -0.61 -5.12 -4.26
N GLU A 34 -1.05 -4.04 -4.89
CA GLU A 34 -0.79 -3.71 -6.29
C GLU A 34 -0.46 -2.23 -6.40
N TRP A 35 0.54 -1.91 -7.21
CA TRP A 35 0.89 -0.54 -7.51
C TRP A 35 -0.06 0.04 -8.55
N PRO A 36 -0.65 1.23 -8.32
CA PRO A 36 -1.39 1.92 -9.35
C PRO A 36 -0.45 2.21 -10.52
N ARG A 37 -0.97 2.07 -11.74
CA ARG A 37 -0.26 2.43 -12.97
C ARG A 37 -0.96 3.63 -13.58
N PHE A 38 -0.14 4.53 -14.11
CA PHE A 38 -0.61 5.64 -14.92
C PHE A 38 -0.29 5.35 -16.39
N SER A 39 -1.20 5.73 -17.26
CA SER A 39 -0.99 5.83 -18.70
C SER A 39 -0.13 7.04 -19.05
N GLU A 40 0.40 7.06 -20.27
CA GLU A 40 1.18 8.20 -20.77
C GLU A 40 0.33 9.49 -20.83
N GLU A 41 -0.97 9.37 -21.15
CA GLU A 41 -1.92 10.48 -21.16
C GLU A 41 -2.10 11.05 -19.75
N GLU A 42 -2.38 10.22 -18.75
CA GLU A 42 -2.51 10.66 -17.35
C GLU A 42 -1.24 11.35 -16.82
N ILE A 43 -0.05 10.86 -17.21
CA ILE A 43 1.22 11.50 -16.84
C ILE A 43 1.36 12.87 -17.52
N THR A 44 0.94 13.00 -18.77
CA THR A 44 1.00 14.25 -19.52
C THR A 44 0.07 15.31 -18.90
N ASP A 45 -1.11 14.91 -18.44
CA ASP A 45 -2.08 15.81 -17.80
C ASP A 45 -1.64 16.35 -16.43
N MET A 46 -0.63 15.74 -15.79
CA MET A 46 -0.10 16.16 -14.48
C MET A 46 1.09 17.15 -14.57
N ALA A 47 1.64 17.39 -15.77
CA ALA A 47 2.81 18.23 -16.00
C ALA A 47 2.47 19.71 -16.21
#